data_AF-A0A3B9SSN5-F1
#
_entry.id   AF-A0A3B9SSN5-F1
#
_cell.length_a   1.000
_cell.length_b   1.000
_cell.length_c   1.000
_cell.angle_alpha   90.00
_cell.angle_beta   90.00
_cell.angle_gamma   90.00
#
_symmetry.space_group_name_H-M   'P 1'
#
loop_
_entity.id
_entity.type
_entity.pdbx_description
1 polymer ?
#
loop_
_entity_poly.entity_id
_entity_poly.type
_entity_poly.pdbx_seq_one_letter_code
_entity_poly.pdbx_strand_id
1 'polypeptide(L)'
;EEDFGIVPVEAQACGTPVIAYGRGGILETVIPIKDQNQDEATGIFFQEQSVNSLTAAVQEFLGAEGKFNSKVLRERARLFSKERFVNQIKNYIIDKCKS
;
A
#
# COMPACT_ATOMS: atom_id res chain seq x y z
N GLU A 1 5.20 13.56 6.19
CA GLU A 1 5.25 12.21 5.57
C GLU A 1 4.63 11.23 6.52
N GLU A 2 4.14 10.11 6.02
CA GLU A 2 3.72 8.98 6.85
C GLU A 2 4.82 7.93 6.71
N ASP A 3 5.72 7.92 7.68
CA ASP A 3 7.03 7.28 7.55
C ASP A 3 6.93 5.75 7.54
N PHE A 4 5.81 5.18 8.00
CA PHE A 4 5.65 3.75 8.21
C PHE A 4 4.67 3.08 7.25
N GLY A 5 3.99 3.84 6.38
CA GLY A 5 3.01 3.27 5.45
C GLY A 5 1.76 2.69 6.14
N ILE A 6 1.51 2.94 7.43
CA ILE A 6 0.50 2.24 8.23
C ILE A 6 -0.91 2.65 7.83
N VAL A 7 -1.16 3.93 7.60
CA VAL A 7 -2.51 4.42 7.26
C VAL A 7 -3.02 3.78 5.97
N PRO A 8 -2.24 3.71 4.87
CA PRO A 8 -2.61 2.91 3.71
C PRO A 8 -2.87 1.43 4.01
N VAL A 9 -2.07 0.80 4.88
CA VAL A 9 -2.24 -0.60 5.25
C VAL A 9 -3.58 -0.83 5.97
N GLU A 10 -4.00 0.07 6.85
CA GLU A 10 -5.29 0.01 7.53
C GLU A 10 -6.46 0.15 6.54
N ALA A 11 -6.38 1.11 5.62
CA ALA A 11 -7.37 1.27 4.56
C ALA A 11 -7.46 0.01 3.68
N GLN A 12 -6.32 -0.55 3.28
CA GLN A 12 -6.27 -1.80 2.52
C GLN A 12 -6.83 -3.00 3.30
N ALA A 13 -6.60 -3.07 4.62
CA ALA A 13 -7.18 -4.11 5.48
C ALA A 13 -8.72 -4.03 5.56
N CYS A 14 -9.29 -2.84 5.35
CA CYS A 14 -10.73 -2.63 5.18
C CYS A 14 -11.22 -2.92 3.75
N GLY A 15 -10.31 -3.21 2.82
CA GLY A 15 -10.60 -3.42 1.41
C GLY A 15 -10.75 -2.13 0.61
N THR A 16 -10.20 -1.02 1.11
CA THR A 16 -10.35 0.31 0.52
C THR A 16 -9.06 0.74 -0.19
N PRO A 17 -9.10 1.02 -1.51
CA PRO A 17 -7.94 1.56 -2.22
C PRO A 17 -7.67 3.00 -1.81
N VAL A 18 -6.42 3.44 -1.96
CA VAL A 18 -5.98 4.76 -1.49
C VAL A 18 -5.40 5.63 -2.59
N ILE A 19 -5.61 6.94 -2.48
CA ILE A 19 -4.82 7.94 -3.21
C ILE A 19 -3.77 8.45 -2.24
N ALA A 20 -2.48 8.34 -2.58
CA ALA A 20 -1.40 8.67 -1.67
C ALA A 20 -0.27 9.47 -2.34
N TYR A 21 0.43 10.28 -1.55
CA TYR A 21 1.61 10.98 -2.04
C TYR A 21 2.76 9.97 -2.15
N GLY A 22 3.27 9.76 -3.36
CA GLY A 22 4.23 8.68 -3.67
C GLY A 22 5.64 8.89 -3.10
N ARG A 23 5.79 8.96 -1.78
CA ARG A 23 7.08 9.11 -1.08
C ARG A 23 7.12 8.31 0.23
N GLY A 24 8.34 7.97 0.66
CA GLY A 24 8.57 7.29 1.94
C GLY A 24 7.89 5.91 2.02
N GLY A 25 7.42 5.54 3.21
CA GLY A 25 6.78 4.25 3.48
C GLY A 25 5.52 3.96 2.64
N ILE A 26 4.92 4.98 2.03
CA ILE A 26 3.81 4.82 1.09
C ILE A 26 4.22 3.97 -0.13
N LEU A 27 5.43 4.16 -0.65
CA LEU A 27 5.92 3.44 -1.83
C LEU A 27 6.14 1.94 -1.54
N GLU A 28 6.28 1.58 -0.26
CA GLU A 28 6.45 0.20 0.18
C GLU A 28 5.10 -0.50 0.37
N THR A 29 4.05 0.23 0.77
CA THR A 29 2.76 -0.36 1.15
C THR A 29 1.67 -0.22 0.10
N VAL A 30 1.77 0.73 -0.83
CA VAL A 30 0.78 0.97 -1.89
C VAL A 30 1.32 0.53 -3.24
N ILE A 31 0.47 -0.15 -4.00
CA ILE A 31 0.78 -0.56 -5.37
C ILE A 31 -0.11 0.22 -6.32
N PRO A 32 0.49 1.08 -7.16
CA PRO A 32 -0.26 1.91 -8.07
C PRO A 32 -0.93 1.05 -9.14
N ILE A 33 -2.15 1.39 -9.49
CA ILE A 33 -2.85 0.77 -10.61
C ILE A 33 -2.17 1.14 -11.94
N LYS A 34 -1.96 0.13 -12.77
CA LYS A 34 -1.45 0.21 -14.14
C LYS A 34 -2.17 -0.85 -14.96
N ASP A 35 -2.16 -0.71 -16.28
CA ASP A 35 -2.85 -1.66 -17.17
C ASP A 35 -2.42 -3.12 -16.99
N GLN A 36 -1.18 -3.35 -16.54
CA GLN A 36 -0.57 -4.67 -16.41
C GLN A 36 -0.74 -5.31 -15.03
N ASN A 37 -1.21 -4.58 -14.00
CA ASN A 37 -1.22 -5.06 -12.61
C ASN A 37 -2.55 -4.78 -11.88
N GLN A 38 -3.66 -4.66 -12.61
CA GLN A 38 -4.97 -4.32 -12.04
C GLN A 38 -5.39 -5.30 -10.92
N ASP A 39 -5.06 -6.59 -11.08
CA ASP A 39 -5.35 -7.64 -10.10
C ASP A 39 -4.54 -7.55 -8.81
N GLU A 40 -3.55 -6.66 -8.74
CA GLU A 40 -2.64 -6.50 -7.60
C GLU A 40 -2.66 -5.09 -7.00
N ALA A 41 -3.30 -4.14 -7.68
CA ALA A 41 -3.29 -2.74 -7.33
C ALA A 41 -4.03 -2.45 -6.03
N THR A 42 -3.49 -1.54 -5.23
CA THR A 42 -4.06 -1.12 -3.94
C THR A 42 -4.26 0.39 -3.83
N GLY A 43 -3.88 1.16 -4.84
CA GLY A 43 -4.12 2.60 -4.86
C GLY A 43 -3.61 3.30 -6.11
N ILE A 44 -3.53 4.63 -6.00
CA ILE A 44 -2.99 5.56 -7.01
C ILE A 44 -2.07 6.54 -6.30
N PHE A 45 -1.03 6.98 -7.01
CA PHE A 45 -0.13 8.00 -6.51
C PHE A 45 -0.37 9.36 -7.16
N PHE A 46 -0.21 10.42 -6.36
CA PHE A 46 0.08 11.75 -6.87
C PHE A 46 1.53 12.13 -6.54
N GLN A 47 2.18 12.85 -7.46
CA GLN A 47 3.63 13.05 -7.45
C GLN A 47 4.04 14.41 -6.89
N GLU A 48 3.11 15.37 -6.84
CA GLU A 48 3.36 16.72 -6.34
C GLU A 48 2.27 17.14 -5.37
N GLN A 49 2.62 17.88 -4.33
CA GLN A 49 1.65 18.48 -3.40
C GLN A 49 0.97 19.71 -4.02
N SER A 50 0.38 19.53 -5.19
CA SER A 50 -0.34 20.56 -5.95
C SER A 50 -1.78 20.13 -6.18
N VAL A 51 -2.68 21.11 -6.27
CA VAL A 51 -4.10 20.87 -6.57
C VAL A 51 -4.24 20.11 -7.89
N ASN A 52 -3.43 20.45 -8.90
CA ASN A 52 -3.49 19.81 -10.21
C ASN A 52 -3.10 18.33 -10.15
N SER A 53 -2.02 17.99 -9.43
CA SER A 53 -1.58 16.59 -9.30
C SER A 53 -2.59 15.76 -8.52
N LEU A 54 -3.14 16.29 -7.44
CA LEU A 54 -4.18 15.60 -6.67
C LEU A 54 -5.47 15.41 -7.48
N THR A 55 -5.88 16.44 -8.24
CA THR A 55 -7.07 16.35 -9.11
C THR A 55 -6.89 15.28 -10.17
N ALA A 56 -5.72 15.19 -10.81
CA ALA A 56 -5.42 14.14 -11.78
C ALA A 56 -5.53 12.74 -11.16
N ALA A 57 -4.98 12.54 -9.95
CA ALA A 57 -5.08 11.27 -9.24
C ALA A 57 -6.53 10.90 -8.86
N VAL A 58 -7.36 11.88 -8.50
CA VAL A 58 -8.79 11.65 -8.25
C VAL A 58 -9.52 11.23 -9.53
N GLN A 59 -9.24 11.87 -10.67
CA GLN A 59 -9.84 11.48 -11.95
C GLN A 59 -9.42 10.06 -12.36
N GLU A 60 -8.14 9.72 -12.20
CA GLU A 60 -7.64 8.37 -12.43
C GLU A 60 -8.36 7.36 -11.52
N PHE A 61 -8.54 7.69 -10.24
CA PHE A 61 -9.24 6.84 -9.28
C PHE A 61 -10.68 6.59 -9.68
N LEU A 62 -11.42 7.63 -10.06
CA LEU A 62 -12.81 7.48 -10.50
C LEU A 62 -12.93 6.60 -11.76
N GLY A 63 -11.97 6.68 -12.68
CA GLY A 63 -11.90 5.80 -13.86
C GLY A 63 -11.48 4.35 -13.54
N ALA A 64 -10.90 4.13 -12.36
CA ALA A 64 -10.37 2.85 -11.91
C ALA A 64 -11.14 2.20 -10.75
N GLU A 65 -12.11 2.89 -10.15
CA GLU A 65 -12.75 2.50 -8.89
C GLU A 65 -13.28 1.05 -8.92
N GLY A 66 -13.93 0.65 -10.02
CA GLY A 66 -14.45 -0.70 -10.22
C GLY A 66 -13.40 -1.78 -10.54
N LYS A 67 -12.12 -1.41 -10.70
CA LYS A 67 -11.02 -2.33 -11.03
C LYS A 67 -10.29 -2.84 -9.79
N PHE A 68 -10.45 -2.20 -8.63
CA PHE A 68 -9.79 -2.63 -7.40
C PHE A 68 -10.49 -3.85 -6.78
N ASN A 69 -9.72 -4.89 -6.49
CA ASN A 69 -10.24 -6.10 -5.86
C ASN A 69 -10.09 -6.04 -4.33
N SER A 70 -11.18 -5.78 -3.62
CA SER A 70 -11.17 -5.66 -2.14
C SER A 70 -10.53 -6.87 -1.41
N LYS A 71 -10.60 -8.08 -1.99
CA LYS A 71 -9.97 -9.28 -1.41
C LYS A 71 -8.45 -9.18 -1.49
N VAL A 72 -7.93 -8.74 -2.63
CA VAL A 72 -6.50 -8.53 -2.85
C VAL A 72 -5.96 -7.46 -1.90
N LEU A 73 -6.68 -6.35 -1.73
CA LEU A 73 -6.28 -5.29 -0.79
C LEU A 73 -6.11 -5.85 0.64
N ARG A 74 -7.07 -6.64 1.11
CA ARG A 74 -6.99 -7.28 2.43
C ARG A 74 -5.85 -8.29 2.54
N GLU A 75 -5.61 -9.07 1.49
CA GLU A 75 -4.52 -10.05 1.44
C GLU A 75 -3.15 -9.37 1.46
N ARG A 76 -2.98 -8.25 0.74
CA ARG A 76 -1.74 -7.46 0.78
C ARG A 76 -1.53 -6.81 2.14
N ALA A 77 -2.57 -6.24 2.76
CA ALA A 77 -2.45 -5.65 4.08
C ALA A 77 -1.95 -6.63 5.15
N ARG A 78 -2.32 -7.92 5.06
CA ARG A 78 -1.84 -8.98 5.97
C ARG A 78 -0.33 -9.19 5.90
N LEU A 79 0.31 -8.88 4.77
CA LEU A 79 1.76 -8.94 4.61
C LEU A 79 2.49 -7.93 5.51
N PHE A 80 1.81 -6.87 5.94
CA PHE A 80 2.32 -5.84 6.85
C PHE A 80 1.82 -6.01 8.28
N SER A 81 1.21 -7.16 8.60
CA SER A 81 0.69 -7.42 9.94
C SER A 81 1.80 -7.48 11.01
N LYS A 82 1.46 -7.00 12.21
CA LYS A 82 2.32 -7.07 13.41
C LYS A 82 2.86 -8.48 13.66
N GLU A 83 2.04 -9.51 13.41
CA GLU A 83 2.42 -10.91 13.59
C GLU A 83 3.57 -11.32 12.67
N ARG A 84 3.53 -10.93 11.40
CA ARG A 84 4.61 -11.21 10.45
C ARG A 84 5.89 -10.47 10.83
N PHE A 85 5.79 -9.19 11.22
CA PHE A 85 6.94 -8.41 11.67
C PHE A 85 7.62 -9.07 12.89
N VAL A 86 6.84 -9.45 13.91
CA VAL A 86 7.36 -10.13 15.11
C VAL A 86 8.02 -11.47 14.74
N ASN A 87 7.42 -12.26 13.85
CA ASN A 87 7.98 -13.53 13.42
C ASN A 87 9.30 -13.34 12.64
N GLN A 88 9.39 -12.33 11.77
CA GLN A 88 10.63 -12.01 11.04
C GLN A 88 11.76 -11.58 11.97
N ILE A 89 11.49 -10.70 12.94
CA ILE A 89 12.50 -10.29 13.94
C ILE A 89 12.94 -11.46 14.80
N LYS A 90 11.99 -12.28 15.30
CA LYS A 90 12.33 -13.48 16.07
C LYS A 90 13.24 -14.43 15.29
N ASN A 91 12.88 -14.72 14.04
CA ASN A 91 13.70 -15.60 13.19
C ASN A 91 15.10 -15.03 12.94
N TYR A 92 15.20 -13.72 12.70
CA TYR A 92 16.48 -13.05 12.52
C TYR A 92 17.37 -13.11 13.78
N ILE A 93 16.82 -12.87 14.97
CA ILE A 93 17.56 -12.98 16.23
C ILE A 93 18.00 -14.42 16.47
N ILE A 94 17.12 -15.40 16.26
CA ILE A 94 17.44 -16.82 16.46
C ILE A 94 18.56 -17.27 15.51
N ASP A 95 18.53 -16.84 14.25
CA ASP A 95 19.58 -17.12 13.27
C ASP A 95 20.95 -16.56 13.73
N LYS A 96 20.98 -15.30 14.17
CA LYS A 96 22.22 -14.64 14.61
C LYS A 96 22.75 -15.11 15.95
N CYS A 97 21.91 -15.58 16.87
CA CYS A 97 22.35 -16.13 18.15
C CYS A 97 22.80 -17.60 18.06
N LYS A 98 22.64 -18.27 16.91
CA LYS A 98 23.17 -19.61 16.65
C LYS A 98 24.59 -19.59 16.05
N SER A 99 25.19 -18.41 15.87
CA SER A 99 26.59 -18.20 15.49
C SER A 99 27.43 -17.82 16.70
#